data_AF-A0A915CVG3-F1
#
_entry.id   AF-A0A915CVG3-F1
#
_cell.length_a   1.000
_cell.length_b   1.000
_cell.length_c   1.000
_cell.angle_alpha   90.00
_cell.angle_beta   90.00
_cell.angle_gamma   90.00
#
_symmetry.space_group_name_H-M   'P 1'
#
loop_
_entity.id
_entity.type
_entity.pdbx_description
1 polymer ?
#
loop_
_entity_poly.entity_id
_entity_poly.type
_entity_poly.pdbx_seq_one_letter_code
_entity_poly.pdbx_strand_id
1 'polypeptide(L)'
;MNFLVSHLTRQPPVKTTSKWTLRCPTCTEMLSQDAGHFNERHECIRFFTQVYGYNPLMFTQFRADSVLFKTRLPVHHQKCFRYV
;
A
#
# COMPACT_ATOMS: atom_id res chain seq x y z
N MET A 1 4.03 5.61 -10.31
CA MET A 1 3.82 4.15 -10.49
C MET A 1 2.37 3.75 -10.57
N ASN A 2 1.52 4.01 -9.57
CA ASN A 2 0.12 3.53 -9.59
C ASN A 2 -0.67 3.97 -10.83
N PHE A 3 -0.56 5.23 -11.26
CA PHE A 3 -1.21 5.72 -12.48
C PHE A 3 -0.85 4.89 -13.72
N LEU A 4 0.45 4.62 -13.93
CA LEU A 4 0.93 3.80 -15.05
C LEU A 4 0.35 2.38 -15.00
N VAL A 5 0.44 1.73 -13.84
CA VAL A 5 -0.05 0.35 -13.68
C VAL A 5 -1.56 0.26 -13.91
N SER A 6 -2.35 1.18 -13.33
CA SER A 6 -3.79 1.21 -13.54
C SER A 6 -4.18 1.58 -14.98
N HIS A 7 -3.42 2.46 -15.64
CA HIS A 7 -3.63 2.80 -17.05
C HIS A 7 -3.42 1.57 -17.97
N LEU A 8 -2.36 0.81 -17.74
CA LEU A 8 -2.02 -0.37 -18.54
C LEU A 8 -2.93 -1.57 -18.26
N THR A 9 -3.17 -1.89 -16.99
CA THR A 9 -3.88 -3.12 -16.59
C THR A 9 -5.39 -2.96 -16.51
N ARG A 10 -5.88 -1.73 -16.33
CA ARG A 10 -7.30 -1.42 -16.05
C ARG A 10 -7.85 -2.17 -14.83
N GLN A 11 -6.98 -2.59 -13.92
CA GLN A 11 -7.33 -3.29 -12.71
C GLN A 11 -7.13 -2.41 -11.47
N PRO A 12 -7.95 -2.57 -10.43
CA PRO A 12 -7.77 -1.85 -9.19
C PRO A 12 -6.65 -2.49 -8.35
N PRO A 13 -6.07 -1.76 -7.38
CA PRO A 13 -5.04 -2.31 -6.51
C PRO A 13 -5.57 -3.46 -5.66
N VAL A 14 -4.69 -4.33 -5.17
CA VAL A 14 -5.02 -5.38 -4.19
C VAL A 14 -4.41 -5.03 -2.85
N LYS A 15 -5.24 -4.91 -1.81
CA LYS A 15 -4.75 -4.71 -0.44
C LYS A 15 -4.39 -6.07 0.16
N THR A 16 -3.18 -6.22 0.68
CA THR A 16 -2.73 -7.45 1.35
C THR A 16 -2.41 -7.20 2.81
N THR A 17 -2.24 -8.27 3.60
CA THR A 17 -1.92 -8.10 5.02
C THR A 17 -0.49 -7.69 5.31
N SER A 18 -0.34 -7.01 6.46
CA SER A 18 0.80 -6.21 6.94
C SER A 18 2.08 -6.32 6.12
N LYS A 19 2.32 -5.19 5.44
CA LYS A 19 3.63 -4.65 5.11
C LYS A 19 4.64 -4.97 6.20
N TRP A 20 5.79 -5.51 5.79
CA TRP A 20 7.05 -5.21 6.45
C TRP A 20 7.16 -3.68 6.46
N THR A 21 6.77 -3.03 7.55
CA THR A 21 7.08 -1.62 7.69
C THR A 21 8.59 -1.58 7.85
N LEU A 22 9.31 -1.19 6.80
CA LEU A 22 10.67 -0.64 6.89
C LEU A 22 10.62 0.64 7.74
N ARG A 23 10.18 0.50 8.99
CA ARG A 23 10.37 1.51 10.00
C ARG A 23 11.80 1.33 10.42
N CYS A 24 12.66 2.19 9.92
CA CYS A 24 14.01 2.35 10.41
C CYS A 24 13.91 2.77 11.88
N PRO A 25 14.30 1.93 12.85
CA PRO A 25 14.14 2.22 14.28
C PRO A 25 14.99 3.41 14.74
N THR A 26 16.07 3.70 14.00
CA THR A 26 17.07 4.73 14.30
C THR A 26 16.84 6.02 13.51
N CYS A 27 15.88 6.05 12.59
CA CYS A 27 15.60 7.23 11.79
C CYS A 27 14.65 8.14 12.57
N THR A 28 15.13 9.32 12.94
CA THR A 28 14.37 10.33 13.69
C THR A 28 13.32 11.03 12.84
N GLU A 29 13.52 11.08 11.52
CA GLU A 29 12.63 11.77 10.59
C GLU A 29 12.08 10.82 9.53
N MET A 30 10.78 10.96 9.27
CA MET A 30 10.09 10.28 8.18
C MET A 30 9.41 11.33 7.33
N LEU A 31 9.53 11.24 6.00
CA LEU A 31 8.86 12.18 5.08
C LEU A 31 7.34 12.24 5.30
N SER A 32 6.72 11.17 5.81
CA SER A 32 5.30 11.13 6.17
C SER A 32 4.93 11.90 7.44
N GLN A 33 5.90 12.34 8.24
CA GLN A 33 5.66 13.17 9.43
C GLN A 33 5.49 14.65 9.06
N ASP A 34 6.02 15.09 7.92
CA ASP A 34 5.79 16.43 7.42
C ASP A 34 4.36 16.57 6.88
N ALA A 35 3.64 17.58 7.38
CA ALA A 35 2.30 17.91 6.92
C ALA A 35 2.30 18.44 5.47
N GLY A 36 3.38 19.13 5.06
CA GLY A 36 3.57 19.67 3.71
C GLY A 36 3.54 18.58 2.64
N HIS A 37 4.17 17.44 2.92
CA HIS A 37 4.19 16.27 2.03
C HIS A 37 2.80 15.80 1.57
N PHE A 38 1.77 15.94 2.41
CA PHE A 38 0.42 15.57 1.98
C PHE A 38 -0.12 16.50 0.91
N ASN A 39 0.19 17.79 0.96
CA ASN A 39 -0.21 18.74 -0.07
C ASN A 39 0.50 18.42 -1.40
N GLU A 40 1.80 18.16 -1.36
CA GLU A 40 2.59 17.75 -2.53
C GLU A 40 2.03 16.48 -3.19
N ARG A 41 1.53 15.52 -2.39
CA ARG A 41 0.86 14.33 -2.92
C ARG A 41 -0.44 14.66 -3.67
N HIS A 42 -1.23 15.62 -3.18
CA HIS A 42 -2.43 16.06 -3.89
C HIS A 42 -2.05 16.72 -5.22
N GLU A 43 -0.98 17.51 -5.25
CA GLU A 43 -0.47 18.13 -6.48
C GLU A 43 0.03 17.09 -7.48
N CYS A 44 0.75 16.07 -7.03
CA CYS A 44 1.18 14.96 -7.89
C CYS A 44 -0.01 14.26 -8.58
N ILE A 45 -1.09 13.97 -7.83
CA ILE A 45 -2.30 13.35 -8.39
C ILE A 45 -2.95 14.26 -9.44
N ARG A 46 -3.02 15.57 -9.17
CA ARG A 46 -3.57 16.55 -10.12
C ARG A 46 -2.73 16.62 -11.39
N PHE A 47 -1.42 16.73 -11.25
CA PHE A 47 -0.47 16.75 -12.36
C PHE A 47 -0.58 15.48 -13.22
N PHE A 48 -0.58 14.30 -12.61
CA PHE A 48 -0.72 13.05 -13.38
C PHE A 48 -2.07 12.94 -14.09
N THR A 49 -3.15 13.44 -13.48
CA THR A 49 -4.46 13.47 -14.15
C THR A 49 -4.41 14.33 -15.42
N GLN A 50 -3.67 15.44 -15.41
CA GLN A 50 -3.45 16.27 -16.60
C GLN A 50 -2.58 15.55 -17.64
N VAL A 51 -1.46 14.94 -17.23
CA VAL A 51 -0.54 14.23 -18.14
C VAL A 51 -1.21 13.07 -18.87
N TYR A 52 -2.05 12.29 -18.18
CA TYR A 52 -2.77 11.16 -18.79
C TYR A 52 -4.07 11.59 -19.49
N GLY A 53 -4.55 12.82 -19.26
CA GLY A 53 -5.83 13.33 -19.78
C GLY A 53 -7.08 12.79 -19.05
N TYR A 54 -6.91 11.91 -18.07
CA TYR A 54 -7.98 11.38 -17.22
C TYR A 54 -7.38 10.75 -15.94
N ASN A 55 -8.24 10.34 -14.99
CA ASN A 55 -7.81 9.61 -13.80
C ASN A 55 -7.93 8.08 -14.02
N PRO A 56 -6.83 7.33 -14.18
CA PRO A 56 -6.86 5.87 -14.36
C PRO A 56 -7.04 5.09 -13.06
N LEU A 57 -6.99 5.72 -11.88
CA LEU A 57 -7.06 5.01 -10.61
C LEU A 57 -8.46 4.45 -10.37
N MET A 58 -8.50 3.17 -9.98
CA MET A 58 -9.74 2.44 -9.69
C MET A 58 -9.84 2.12 -8.21
N PHE A 59 -11.04 2.26 -7.63
CA PHE A 59 -11.30 1.87 -6.26
C PHE A 59 -11.40 0.34 -6.11
N THR A 60 -11.04 -0.15 -4.93
CA THR A 60 -11.20 -1.55 -4.54
C THR A 60 -11.70 -1.61 -3.10
N GLN A 61 -12.48 -2.64 -2.81
CA GLN A 61 -12.70 -3.11 -1.43
C GLN A 61 -12.08 -4.48 -1.21
N PHE A 62 -11.46 -5.05 -2.25
CA PHE A 62 -10.87 -6.38 -2.19
C PHE A 62 -9.58 -6.37 -1.38
N ARG A 63 -9.52 -7.29 -0.43
CA ARG A 63 -8.37 -7.50 0.43
C ARG A 63 -8.02 -8.97 0.44
N ALA A 64 -6.82 -9.28 -0.03
CA ALA A 64 -6.25 -10.62 -0.02
C ALA A 64 -5.38 -10.79 1.23
N ASP A 65 -5.97 -11.33 2.30
CA ASP A 65 -5.23 -11.69 3.50
C ASP A 65 -4.83 -13.18 3.45
N SER A 66 -3.68 -13.52 4.04
CA SER A 66 -3.31 -14.94 4.19
C SER A 66 -4.33 -15.65 5.08
N VAL A 67 -4.64 -16.93 4.79
CA VAL A 67 -5.64 -17.75 5.51
C VAL A 67 -5.39 -17.80 7.03
N LEU A 68 -4.14 -17.67 7.44
CA LEU A 68 -3.74 -17.70 8.86
C LEU A 68 -3.51 -16.31 9.46
N PHE A 69 -3.90 -15.23 8.79
CA PHE A 69 -3.72 -13.89 9.33
C PHE A 69 -4.51 -13.72 10.64
N LYS A 70 -3.80 -13.44 11.75
CA LYS A 70 -4.34 -13.36 13.13
C LYS A 70 -5.00 -14.63 13.69
N THR A 71 -4.99 -15.74 12.98
CA THR A 71 -5.45 -17.02 13.50
C THR A 71 -4.54 -17.49 14.63
N ARG A 72 -5.11 -17.82 15.80
CA ARG A 72 -4.39 -18.49 16.89
C ARG A 72 -4.19 -19.94 16.49
N LEU A 73 -2.93 -20.39 16.47
CA LEU A 73 -2.61 -21.79 16.21
C LEU A 73 -2.58 -22.57 17.53
N PRO A 74 -2.91 -23.87 17.50
CA PRO A 74 -2.65 -24.77 18.63
C PRO A 74 -1.16 -24.76 19.02
N VAL A 75 -0.86 -25.12 20.27
CA VAL A 75 0.50 -25.06 20.85
C VAL A 75 1.57 -25.80 20.02
N HIS A 76 1.17 -26.85 19.29
CA HIS A 76 2.08 -27.67 18.47
C HIS A 76 2.12 -27.31 16.98
N HIS A 77 1.48 -26.21 16.57
CA HIS A 77 1.44 -25.79 15.17
C HIS A 77 2.06 -24.39 15.01
N GLN A 78 2.88 -24.23 13.98
CA GLN A 78 3.49 -22.95 13.61
C GLN A 78 3.07 -22.55 12.19
N LYS A 79 2.94 -21.24 11.94
CA LYS A 79 2.73 -20.72 10.58
C LYS A 79 3.99 -20.99 9.76
N CYS A 80 3.84 -21.54 8.54
CA CYS A 80 4.96 -21.76 7.63
C CYS A 80 5.74 -20.48 7.31
N PHE A 81 5.06 -19.34 7.39
CA PHE A 81 5.67 -18.01 7.29
C PHE A 81 5.75 -17.42 8.69
N ARG A 82 6.97 -17.07 9.13
CA ARG A 82 7.16 -16.32 10.36
C ARG A 82 6.55 -14.93 10.18
N TYR A 83 5.76 -14.47 11.16
CA TYR A 83 5.52 -13.04 11.30
C TYR A 83 6.89 -12.38 11.42
N VAL A 84 7.14 -11.35 10.61
CA VAL A 84 8.24 -10.41 10.85
C VAL A 84 7.63 -9.09 11.29
#